data_AF-A0A7X6VHP2-F1
#
_entry.id   AF-A0A7X6VHP2-F1
#
_cell.length_a   1.000
_cell.length_b   1.000
_cell.length_c   1.000
_cell.angle_alpha   90.00
_cell.angle_beta   90.00
_cell.angle_gamma   90.00
#
_symmetry.space_group_name_H-M   'P 1'
#
loop_
_entity.id
_entity.type
_entity.pdbx_description
1 polymer ?
#
loop_
_entity_poly.entity_id
_entity_poly.type
_entity_poly.pdbx_seq_one_letter_code
_entity_poly.pdbx_strand_id
1 'polypeptide(L)'
;MKIKFVDETTVSATTPVEQKVFGNDGTKGWIIGFSIVTPMTSDEIDNLLTVENIEELHLISDDGSHTKTLTGYDKITMAIVRYGDDISSTVEVQFSKGI
;
A
#
# COMPACT_ATOMS: atom_id res chain seq x y z
N MET A 1 -2.43 -11.98 4.37
CA MET A 1 -1.12 -11.40 4.74
C MET A 1 -1.31 -10.05 5.42
N LYS A 2 -0.27 -9.50 6.04
CA LYS A 2 -0.28 -8.18 6.69
C LYS A 2 0.81 -7.27 6.14
N ILE A 3 0.53 -5.98 6.07
CA ILE A 3 1.50 -4.94 5.70
C ILE A 3 1.66 -4.02 6.90
N LYS A 4 2.91 -3.80 7.32
CA LYS A 4 3.26 -2.81 8.33
C LYS A 4 3.95 -1.61 7.66
N PHE A 5 3.47 -0.42 7.99
CA PHE A 5 3.96 0.88 7.53
C PHE A 5 4.99 1.45 8.51
N VAL A 6 5.64 2.56 8.15
CA VAL A 6 6.68 3.21 8.95
C VAL A 6 6.18 3.72 10.30
N ASP A 7 4.93 4.17 10.38
CA ASP A 7 4.28 4.57 11.64
C ASP A 7 3.94 3.40 12.58
N GLU A 8 4.42 2.19 12.26
CA GLU A 8 4.15 0.93 12.94
C GLU A 8 2.72 0.39 12.77
N THR A 9 1.84 1.10 12.05
CA THR A 9 0.49 0.63 11.76
C THR A 9 0.56 -0.64 10.92
N THR A 10 -0.16 -1.68 11.34
CA THR A 10 -0.21 -2.97 10.64
C THR A 10 -1.64 -3.27 10.18
N VAL A 11 -1.81 -3.50 8.89
CA VAL A 11 -3.12 -3.81 8.29
C VAL A 11 -3.11 -5.17 7.60
N SER A 12 -4.27 -5.83 7.57
CA SER A 12 -4.49 -6.99 6.72
C SER A 12 -4.66 -6.52 5.28
N ALA A 13 -3.98 -7.18 4.35
CA ALA A 13 -3.99 -6.81 2.93
C ALA A 13 -3.89 -8.03 2.02
N THR A 14 -4.26 -7.82 0.75
CA THR A 14 -3.92 -8.75 -0.33
C THR A 14 -2.43 -8.74 -0.61
N THR A 15 -1.91 -9.79 -1.23
CA THR A 15 -0.51 -9.83 -1.68
C THR A 15 -0.19 -8.67 -2.62
N PRO A 16 0.83 -7.83 -2.33
CA PRO A 16 1.22 -6.76 -3.22
C PRO A 16 1.76 -7.24 -4.55
N VAL A 17 1.43 -6.51 -5.60
CA VAL A 17 1.93 -6.74 -6.96
C VAL A 17 2.79 -5.55 -7.38
N GLU A 18 4.09 -5.78 -7.57
CA GLU A 18 5.02 -4.79 -8.14
C GLU A 18 5.06 -4.92 -9.68
N GLN A 19 4.84 -3.81 -10.38
CA GLN A 19 4.92 -3.71 -11.83
C GLN A 19 5.98 -2.68 -12.23
N LYS A 20 6.87 -3.06 -13.16
CA LYS A 20 7.81 -2.11 -13.78
C LYS A 20 7.10 -1.30 -14.86
N VAL A 21 7.33 0.01 -14.86
CA VAL A 21 6.73 0.96 -15.80
C VAL A 21 7.81 1.61 -16.64
N PHE A 22 7.51 1.84 -17.91
CA PHE A 22 8.39 2.48 -18.88
C PHE A 22 7.65 3.68 -19.49
N GLY A 23 8.14 4.89 -19.22
CA GLY A 23 7.64 6.12 -19.79
C GLY A 23 8.12 6.33 -21.23
N ASN A 24 7.35 7.07 -22.02
CA ASN A 24 7.68 7.39 -23.41
C ASN A 24 8.91 8.31 -23.55
N ASP A 25 9.25 9.03 -22.48
CA ASP A 25 10.42 9.91 -22.37
C ASP A 25 11.69 9.17 -21.89
N GLY A 26 11.62 7.84 -21.73
CA GLY A 26 12.72 7.02 -21.25
C GLY A 26 12.80 6.91 -19.72
N THR A 27 11.90 7.55 -18.97
CA THR A 27 11.76 7.33 -17.53
C THR A 27 11.36 5.89 -17.24
N LYS A 28 11.82 5.37 -16.10
CA LYS A 28 11.51 4.02 -15.64
C LYS A 28 11.32 4.06 -14.15
N GLY A 29 10.27 3.40 -13.69
CA GLY A 29 10.09 3.19 -12.27
C GLY A 29 9.18 2.01 -12.01
N TRP A 30 8.59 2.01 -10.84
CA TRP A 30 7.76 0.91 -10.37
C TRP A 30 6.46 1.44 -9.83
N ILE A 31 5.42 0.65 -10.01
CA ILE A 31 4.14 0.80 -9.36
C ILE A 31 3.93 -0.43 -8.50
N ILE A 32 3.34 -0.25 -7.32
CA ILE A 32 2.85 -1.34 -6.50
C ILE A 32 1.36 -1.14 -6.25
N GLY A 33 0.59 -2.23 -6.33
CA GLY A 33 -0.83 -2.23 -6.01
C GLY A 33 -1.20 -3.35 -5.03
N PHE A 34 -2.12 -3.05 -4.11
CA PHE A 34 -2.75 -4.01 -3.20
C PHE A 34 -4.05 -3.45 -2.63
N SER A 35 -4.84 -4.30 -1.99
CA SER A 35 -6.04 -3.91 -1.25
C SER A 35 -5.83 -4.09 0.25
N ILE A 36 -6.09 -3.05 1.04
CA ILE A 36 -6.23 -3.13 2.48
C ILE A 36 -7.64 -3.65 2.78
N VAL A 37 -7.72 -4.74 3.56
CA VAL A 37 -8.98 -5.39 3.95
C VAL A 37 -9.30 -5.20 5.43
N THR A 38 -8.40 -4.54 6.18
CA THR A 38 -8.74 -4.00 7.50
C THR A 38 -9.77 -2.88 7.32
N PRO A 39 -10.92 -2.90 8.01
CA PRO A 39 -11.86 -1.78 8.00
C PRO A 39 -11.19 -0.51 8.50
N MET A 40 -11.36 0.60 7.77
CA MET A 40 -10.76 1.89 8.07
C MET A 40 -11.72 3.02 7.68
N THR A 41 -11.71 4.08 8.47
CA THR A 41 -12.36 5.36 8.16
C THR A 41 -11.52 6.18 7.18
N SER A 42 -12.12 7.20 6.56
CA SER A 42 -11.38 8.14 5.70
C SER A 42 -10.23 8.82 6.45
N ASP A 43 -10.46 9.21 7.71
CA ASP A 43 -9.46 9.92 8.50
C ASP A 43 -8.27 9.02 8.86
N GLU A 44 -8.52 7.73 9.14
CA GLU A 44 -7.44 6.75 9.33
C GLU A 44 -6.65 6.52 8.04
N ILE A 45 -7.32 6.52 6.88
CA ILE A 45 -6.67 6.39 5.58
C ILE A 45 -5.80 7.63 5.29
N ASP A 46 -6.29 8.83 5.56
CA ASP A 46 -5.54 10.08 5.36
C ASP A 46 -4.27 10.14 6.23
N ASN A 47 -4.36 9.64 7.47
CA ASN A 47 -3.21 9.58 8.37
C ASN A 47 -2.23 8.46 8.00
N LEU A 48 -2.73 7.34 7.48
CA LEU A 48 -1.89 6.20 7.08
C LEU A 48 -1.18 6.46 5.76
N LEU A 49 -1.88 6.99 4.77
CA LEU A 49 -1.39 7.18 3.40
C LEU A 49 -0.69 8.53 3.27
N THR A 50 0.48 8.65 3.90
CA THR A 50 1.43 9.76 3.73
C THR A 50 2.67 9.27 3.00
N VAL A 51 3.44 10.20 2.41
CA VAL A 51 4.70 9.84 1.72
C VAL A 51 5.68 9.18 2.70
N GLU A 52 5.77 9.71 3.92
CA GLU A 52 6.62 9.17 4.99
C GLU A 52 6.23 7.75 5.38
N ASN A 53 4.92 7.44 5.40
CA ASN A 53 4.47 6.10 5.79
C ASN A 53 4.63 5.05 4.69
N ILE A 54 4.53 5.45 3.42
CA ILE A 54 4.61 4.52 2.29
C ILE A 54 6.05 4.26 1.83
N GLU A 55 7.04 5.03 2.30
CA GLU A 55 8.43 4.91 1.84
C GLU A 55 9.03 3.51 2.08
N GLU A 56 8.55 2.83 3.12
CA GLU A 56 8.90 1.47 3.47
C GLU A 56 7.67 0.65 3.88
N LEU A 57 7.51 -0.53 3.29
CA LEU A 57 6.43 -1.49 3.58
C LEU A 57 7.02 -2.83 4.00
N HIS A 58 6.64 -3.30 5.19
CA HIS A 58 7.04 -4.61 5.69
C HIS A 58 5.93 -5.63 5.43
N LEU A 59 6.23 -6.63 4.60
CA LEU A 59 5.29 -7.68 4.25
C LEU A 59 5.43 -8.81 5.26
N ILE A 60 4.37 -9.04 6.02
CA ILE A 60 4.30 -10.04 7.08
C ILE A 60 3.32 -11.12 6.62
N SER A 61 3.74 -12.39 6.64
CA SER A 61 2.86 -13.50 6.29
C SER A 61 1.78 -13.71 7.36
N ASP A 62 0.82 -14.59 7.09
CA ASP A 62 -0.27 -14.88 8.04
C ASP A 62 0.22 -15.62 9.30
N ASP A 63 1.39 -16.26 9.26
CA ASP A 63 2.02 -16.87 10.44
C ASP A 63 2.82 -15.87 11.29
N GLY A 64 2.90 -14.61 10.86
CA GLY A 64 3.63 -13.54 11.53
C GLY A 64 5.10 -13.41 11.14
N SER A 65 5.61 -14.27 10.25
CA SER A 65 6.98 -14.14 9.74
C SER A 65 7.14 -12.94 8.81
N HIS A 66 8.24 -12.21 8.98
CA HIS A 66 8.64 -11.16 8.05
C HIS A 66 9.10 -11.80 6.73
N THR A 67 8.45 -11.44 5.63
CA THR A 67 8.71 -12.03 4.32
C THR A 67 9.61 -11.16 3.45
N LYS A 68 9.35 -9.85 3.40
CA LYS A 68 10.04 -8.92 2.52
C LYS A 68 9.84 -7.48 3.01
N THR A 69 10.85 -6.65 2.79
CA THR A 69 10.71 -5.19 2.91
C THR A 69 10.71 -4.59 1.51
N LEU A 70 9.74 -3.73 1.21
CA LEU A 70 9.69 -2.96 -0.04
C LEU A 70 9.97 -1.49 0.27
N THR A 71 10.92 -0.87 -0.43
CA THR A 71 11.37 0.48 -0.13
C THR A 71 11.33 1.41 -1.33
N GLY A 72 11.37 2.71 -1.04
CA GLY A 72 11.61 3.81 -1.97
C GLY A 72 10.36 4.36 -2.66
N TYR A 73 9.16 4.04 -2.18
CA TYR A 73 7.92 4.60 -2.70
C TYR A 73 7.72 6.02 -2.20
N ASP A 74 7.56 6.97 -3.11
CA ASP A 74 7.56 8.40 -2.80
C ASP A 74 6.26 9.09 -3.21
N LYS A 75 5.31 8.34 -3.76
CA LYS A 75 4.08 8.89 -4.32
C LYS A 75 2.93 7.93 -4.22
N ILE A 76 1.81 8.43 -3.68
CA ILE A 76 0.52 7.77 -3.70
C ILE A 76 -0.16 8.16 -5.01
N THR A 77 -0.39 7.18 -5.86
CA THR A 77 -0.98 7.39 -7.19
C THR A 77 -2.47 7.14 -7.21
N MET A 78 -2.98 6.32 -6.29
CA MET A 78 -4.40 6.00 -6.17
C MET A 78 -4.73 5.50 -4.76
N ALA A 79 -5.90 5.87 -4.26
CA ALA A 79 -6.60 5.22 -3.17
C ALA A 79 -8.09 5.21 -3.49
N ILE A 80 -8.73 4.03 -3.51
CA ILE A 80 -10.17 3.87 -3.74
C ILE A 80 -10.77 3.15 -2.55
N VAL A 81 -11.71 3.82 -1.87
CA VAL A 81 -12.46 3.23 -0.76
C VAL A 81 -13.76 2.66 -1.30
N ARG A 82 -13.98 1.36 -1.07
CA ARG A 82 -15.26 0.69 -1.32
C ARG A 82 -15.90 0.37 0.02
N TYR A 83 -17.02 1.03 0.32
CA TYR A 83 -17.83 0.75 1.50
C TYR A 83 -18.77 -0.43 1.21
N GLY A 84 -18.78 -1.40 2.12
CA GLY A 84 -19.78 -2.46 2.18
C GLY A 84 -20.96 -2.09 3.09
N ASP A 85 -22.04 -2.85 3.00
CA ASP A 85 -23.28 -2.60 3.73
C ASP A 85 -23.17 -2.86 5.25
N ASP A 86 -22.11 -3.52 5.70
CA ASP A 86 -21.88 -4.01 7.06
C ASP A 86 -20.72 -3.31 7.80
N ILE A 87 -20.48 -2.03 7.48
CA ILE A 87 -19.36 -1.22 8.02
C ILE A 87 -17.98 -1.74 7.53
N SER A 88 -17.94 -2.76 6.68
CA SER A 88 -16.71 -3.18 6.02
C SER A 88 -16.27 -2.13 5.01
N SER A 89 -14.96 -1.99 4.86
CA SER A 89 -14.36 -1.19 3.80
C SER A 89 -13.17 -1.93 3.22
N THR A 90 -13.03 -1.89 1.90
CA THR A 90 -11.80 -2.28 1.23
C THR A 90 -11.17 -1.03 0.63
N VAL A 91 -9.86 -0.85 0.84
CA VAL A 91 -9.12 0.28 0.26
C VAL A 91 -8.14 -0.27 -0.78
N GLU A 92 -8.41 -0.03 -2.06
CA GLU A 92 -7.47 -0.34 -3.14
C GLU A 92 -6.46 0.81 -3.23
N VAL A 93 -5.17 0.51 -3.05
CA VAL A 93 -4.11 1.52 -3.08
C VAL A 93 -3.09 1.22 -4.17
N GLN A 94 -2.49 2.29 -4.68
CA GLN A 94 -1.39 2.22 -5.63
C GLN A 94 -0.32 3.25 -5.29
N PHE A 95 0.92 2.79 -5.10
CA PHE A 95 2.08 3.66 -4.88
C PHE A 95 3.06 3.55 -6.04
N SER A 96 3.90 4.57 -6.20
CA SER A 96 4.95 4.55 -7.21
C SER A 96 6.31 4.98 -6.67
N LYS A 97 7.37 4.57 -7.37
CA LYS A 97 8.74 5.02 -7.16
C LYS A 97 9.47 5.25 -8.48
N GLY A 98 10.17 6.37 -8.58
CA GLY A 98 11.00 6.72 -9.74
C GLY A 98 10.23 7.07 -11.02
N ILE A 99 8.96 7.49 -10.90
CA ILE A 99 8.13 8.02 -12.00
C ILE A 99 7.47 9.34 -11.65
#